data_AF-A0A922P003-F1
#
_entry.id   AF-A0A922P003-F1
#
_cell.length_a   1.000
_cell.length_b   1.000
_cell.length_c   1.000
_cell.angle_alpha   90.00
_cell.angle_beta   90.00
_cell.angle_gamma   90.00
#
_symmetry.space_group_name_H-M   'P 1'
#
loop_
_entity.id
_entity.type
_entity.pdbx_description
1 polymer ?
#
loop_
_entity_poly.entity_id
_entity_poly.type
_entity_poly.pdbx_seq_one_letter_code
_entity_poly.pdbx_strand_id
1 'polypeptide(L)' 'MFADDIQRSAWAIAARHLTAGQKDVTKMIADGMQQERTRCVDLVHAALGADADLGVFVANPRYNW' A
#
# COMPACT_ATOMS: atom_id res chain seq x y z
N MET A 1 20.40 6.28 3.09
CA MET A 1 19.94 6.23 1.69
C MET A 1 18.85 5.17 1.61
N PHE A 2 17.72 5.45 0.96
CA PHE A 2 16.68 4.44 0.77
C PHE A 2 17.13 3.41 -0.27
N ALA A 3 16.60 2.19 -0.20
CA ALA A 3 16.82 1.22 -1.26
C ALA A 3 16.19 1.72 -2.58
N ASP A 4 16.84 1.44 -3.71
CA ASP A 4 16.46 2.00 -5.03
C ASP A 4 15.02 1.66 -5.43
N ASP A 5 14.52 0.51 -5.01
CA ASP A 5 13.15 0.03 -5.23
C ASP A 5 12.12 0.83 -4.41
N ILE A 6 12.44 1.12 -3.15
CA ILE A 6 11.64 2.00 -2.28
C ILE A 6 11.58 3.39 -2.88
N GLN A 7 12.73 3.92 -3.30
CA GLN A 7 12.81 5.26 -3.87
C GLN A 7 12.02 5.37 -5.18
N ARG A 8 12.09 4.35 -6.04
CA ARG A 8 11.31 4.29 -7.29
C ARG A 8 9.81 4.24 -7.03
N SER A 9 9.39 3.44 -6.04
CA SER A 9 7.98 3.30 -5.66
C SER A 9 7.42 4.60 -5.09
N ALA A 10 8.17 5.25 -4.19
CA ALA A 10 7.82 6.56 -3.64
C ALA A 10 7.68 7.62 -4.74
N TRP A 11 8.59 7.65 -5.72
CA TRP A 11 8.49 8.53 -6.88
C TRP A 11 7.26 8.26 -7.73
N ALA A 12 6.94 6.99 -8.00
CA ALA A 12 5.77 6.63 -8.79
C ALA A 12 4.46 7.09 -8.11
N ILE A 13 4.36 6.93 -6.78
CA ILE A 13 3.22 7.41 -6.01
C ILE A 13 3.14 8.94 -6.07
N ALA A 14 4.22 9.63 -5.69
CA ALA A 14 4.26 11.09 -5.67
C ALA A 14 3.95 11.70 -7.05
N ALA A 15 4.53 11.15 -8.12
CA ALA A 15 4.30 11.64 -9.48
C ALA A 15 2.81 11.57 -9.87
N ARG A 16 2.12 10.45 -9.59
CA ARG A 16 0.67 10.31 -9.87
C ARG A 16 -0.17 11.37 -9.15
N HIS A 17 0.17 11.69 -7.91
CA HIS A 17 -0.54 12.71 -7.15
C HIS A 17 -0.23 14.13 -7.66
N LEU A 18 1.04 14.44 -7.86
CA LEU A 18 1.48 15.75 -8.30
C LEU A 18 0.94 16.11 -9.68
N THR A 19 0.88 15.17 -10.62
CA THR A 19 0.28 15.40 -11.95
C THR A 19 -1.22 15.63 -11.89
N ALA A 20 -1.91 15.10 -10.86
CA ALA A 20 -3.31 15.39 -10.58
C ALA A 20 -3.53 16.69 -9.76
N GLY A 21 -2.47 17.47 -9.52
CA GLY A 21 -2.53 18.68 -8.70
C GLY A 21 -2.69 18.41 -7.20
N GLN A 22 -2.63 17.14 -6.77
CA GLN A 22 -2.69 16.76 -5.37
C GLN A 22 -1.34 17.08 -4.69
N LYS A 23 -1.38 17.87 -3.63
CA LYS A 23 -0.19 18.31 -2.87
C LYS A 23 -0.21 17.89 -1.40
N ASP A 24 -1.31 17.29 -0.94
CA ASP A 24 -1.41 16.77 0.41
C ASP A 24 -0.51 15.53 0.58
N VAL A 25 0.57 15.71 1.35
CA VAL A 25 1.55 14.66 1.64
C VAL A 25 0.95 13.53 2.47
N THR A 26 0.04 13.84 3.41
CA THR A 26 -0.63 12.83 4.22
C THR A 26 -1.46 11.92 3.34
N LYS A 27 -2.15 12.48 2.34
CA LYS A 27 -2.89 11.69 1.36
C LYS A 27 -1.98 10.81 0.48
N MET A 28 -0.86 11.34 -0.01
CA MET A 28 0.10 10.54 -0.79
C MET A 28 0.63 9.34 0.00
N ILE A 29 0.95 9.56 1.29
CA ILE A 29 1.42 8.50 2.19
C ILE A 29 0.33 7.47 2.44
N ALA A 30 -0.90 7.92 2.74
CA ALA A 30 -2.04 7.03 2.97
C ALA A 30 -2.32 6.13 1.76
N ASP A 31 -2.30 6.70 0.55
CA ASP A 31 -2.50 5.94 -0.68
C ASP A 31 -1.35 4.94 -0.92
N GLY A 32 -0.10 5.32 -0.63
CA GLY A 32 1.04 4.41 -0.68
C GLY A 32 0.94 3.23 0.30
N MET A 33 0.53 3.50 1.55
CA MET A 33 0.31 2.47 2.56
C MET A 33 -0.83 1.52 2.15
N GLN A 34 -1.91 2.06 1.58
CA GLN A 34 -3.02 1.27 1.07
C GLN A 34 -2.57 0.38 -0.09
N GLN A 35 -1.74 0.89 -1.01
CA GLN A 35 -1.20 0.12 -2.14
C GLN A 35 -0.34 -1.06 -1.66
N GLU A 36 0.58 -0.84 -0.72
CA GLU A 36 1.43 -1.93 -0.21
C GLU A 36 0.61 -2.97 0.55
N ARG A 37 -0.40 -2.54 1.31
CA ARG A 37 -1.33 -3.45 1.98
C ARG A 37 -2.04 -4.37 1.00
N THR A 38 -2.62 -3.82 -0.07
CA THR A 38 -3.27 -4.63 -1.13
C THR A 38 -2.30 -5.63 -1.73
N ARG A 39 -1.06 -5.19 -2.01
CA ARG A 39 -0.01 -6.07 -2.53
C ARG A 39 0.31 -7.22 -1.58
N CYS A 40 0.42 -6.96 -0.27
CA CYS A 40 0.63 -8.01 0.73
C CYS A 40 -0.55 -9.01 0.76
N VAL A 41 -1.79 -8.53 0.73
CA VAL A 41 -2.99 -9.37 0.67
C VAL A 41 -2.96 -10.27 -0.57
N ASP A 42 -2.68 -9.71 -1.74
CA ASP A 42 -2.60 -10.46 -3.00
C ASP A 42 -1.51 -11.53 -2.95
N LEU A 43 -0.35 -11.21 -2.38
CA LEU A 43 0.74 -12.17 -2.19
C LEU A 43 0.36 -13.33 -1.28
N VAL A 44 -0.37 -13.05 -0.18
CA VAL A 44 -0.80 -14.12 0.72
C VAL A 44 -1.87 -14.99 0.07
N HIS A 45 -2.86 -14.41 -0.62
CA HIS A 45 -3.83 -15.20 -1.37
C HIS A 45 -3.18 -16.04 -2.47
N ALA A 46 -2.16 -15.52 -3.15
CA ALA A 46 -1.41 -16.28 -4.15
C ALA A 46 -0.62 -17.45 -3.53
N ALA A 47 -0.12 -17.28 -2.29
CA ALA A 47 0.65 -18.30 -1.60
C ALA A 47 -0.21 -19.37 -0.91
N LEU A 48 -1.35 -18.98 -0.33
CA LEU A 48 -2.17 -19.82 0.55
C LEU A 48 -3.52 -20.23 -0.07
N GLY A 49 -3.88 -19.66 -1.22
CA GLY A 49 -5.20 -19.82 -1.84
C GLY A 49 -6.16 -18.69 -1.49
N ALA A 50 -7.19 -18.52 -2.32
CA ALA A 50 -8.16 -17.41 -2.19
C ALA A 50 -8.97 -17.43 -0.89
N ASP A 51 -9.09 -18.60 -0.26
CA ASP A 51 -9.84 -18.79 1.00
C ASP A 51 -8.95 -18.69 2.25
N ALA A 52 -7.71 -18.24 2.11
CA ALA A 52 -6.79 -18.10 3.23
C ALA A 52 -7.29 -17.05 4.22
N ASP A 53 -7.47 -17.44 5.48
CA ASP A 53 -7.79 -16.50 6.55
C ASP A 53 -6.56 -15.63 6.85
N LEU A 54 -6.60 -14.38 6.37
CA LEU A 54 -5.53 -13.40 6.56
C LEU A 54 -5.48 -12.84 7.99
N GLY A 55 -6.45 -13.19 8.84
CA GLY A 55 -6.64 -12.57 10.13
C GLY A 55 -7.16 -11.13 10.01
N VAL A 56 -7.93 -10.71 11.00
CA VAL A 56 -8.66 -9.43 10.98
C VAL A 56 -7.75 -8.21 10.80
N PHE A 57 -6.50 -8.26 11.27
CA PHE A 57 -5.54 -7.15 11.10
C PHE A 57 -5.16 -6.93 9.63
N VAL A 58 -4.98 -8.00 8.85
CA VAL A 58 -4.61 -7.91 7.43
C VAL A 58 -5.84 -7.74 6.54
N ALA A 59 -7.01 -8.19 6.97
CA ALA A 59 -8.26 -8.03 6.21
C ALA A 59 -8.98 -6.69 6.45
N ASN A 60 -8.88 -6.11 7.66
CA ASN A 60 -9.64 -4.92 8.04
C ASN A 60 -8.72 -3.74 8.43
N PRO A 61 -8.53 -2.75 7.54
CA PRO A 61 -7.71 -1.56 7.83
C PRO A 61 -8.33 -0.61 8.86
N ARG A 62 -9.60 -0.80 9.25
CA ARG A 62 -10.28 -0.05 10.32
C ARG A 62 -10.31 -0.82 11.64
N TYR A 63 -9.63 -1.95 11.73
CA TYR A 63 -9.53 -2.67 12.98
C TYR A 63 -8.60 -1.87 13.92
N ASN A 64 -9.23 -0.99 14.69
CA ASN A 64 -8.59 -0.24 15.74
C ASN A 64 -8.40 -1.19 16.93
N TRP A 65 -7.17 -1.27 17.41
CA TRP A 65 -6.84 -1.79 18.73
C TRP A 65 -7.38 -0.85 19.81
#